data_AF-A0A7Z0WD89-F1
#
_entry.id   AF-A0A7Z0WD89-F1
#
_cell.length_a   1.000
_cell.length_b   1.000
_cell.length_c   1.000
_cell.angle_alpha   90.00
_cell.angle_beta   90.00
_cell.angle_gamma   90.00
#
_symmetry.space_group_name_H-M   'P 1'
#
loop_
_entity.id
_entity.type
_entity.pdbx_description
1 polymer ?
#
loop_
_entity_poly.entity_id
_entity_poly.type
_entity_poly.pdbx_seq_one_letter_code
_entity_poly.pdbx_strand_id
1 'polypeptide(L)'
;MNTELDYWLEKLRHERWTLHGGPDLKRPEWLAAHYAWQDCADVVIIRSETSAVAFRTPTDENTDVLNPEYVTWVYGDDKSAVWVLRAALSLPRPGSQHESIQWMKAPPMCRISPEGRVPVTMRPLR
;
A
#
# COMPACT_ATOMS: atom_id res chain seq x y z
N MET A 1 7.06 16.25 -13.11
CA MET A 1 7.88 15.47 -12.16
C MET A 1 7.58 16.04 -10.79
N ASN A 2 6.78 15.32 -10.00
CA ASN A 2 6.37 15.78 -8.68
C ASN A 2 7.39 15.22 -7.68
N THR A 3 8.44 16.00 -7.43
CA THR A 3 9.68 15.55 -6.76
C THR A 3 9.47 14.98 -5.37
N GLU A 4 8.40 15.37 -4.68
CA GLU A 4 8.08 14.84 -3.35
C GLU A 4 7.46 13.44 -3.42
N LEU A 5 6.55 13.18 -4.36
CA LEU A 5 5.97 11.85 -4.55
C LEU A 5 7.05 10.84 -4.97
N ASP A 6 7.91 11.24 -5.91
CA ASP A 6 9.02 10.42 -6.39
C ASP A 6 9.97 10.04 -5.23
N TYR A 7 10.27 10.98 -4.33
CA TYR A 7 11.06 10.72 -3.12
C TYR A 7 10.45 9.64 -2.23
N TRP A 8 9.14 9.72 -1.94
CA TRP A 8 8.48 8.76 -1.07
C TRP A 8 8.33 7.37 -1.71
N LEU A 9 8.10 7.31 -3.03
CA LEU A 9 8.11 6.06 -3.77
C LEU A 9 9.49 5.39 -3.78
N GLU A 10 10.56 6.17 -3.91
CA GLU A 10 11.92 5.64 -3.79
C GLU A 10 12.21 5.15 -2.36
N LYS A 11 11.71 5.84 -1.34
CA LYS A 11 11.82 5.39 0.05
C LYS A 11 11.14 4.03 0.28
N LEU A 12 9.96 3.79 -0.29
CA LEU A 12 9.32 2.46 -0.24
C LEU A 12 10.22 1.37 -0.83
N ARG A 13 10.88 1.65 -1.97
CA ARG A 13 11.82 0.71 -2.60
C ARG A 13 13.01 0.41 -1.70
N HIS A 14 13.60 1.44 -1.10
CA HIS A 14 14.69 1.29 -0.15
C HIS A 14 14.30 0.47 1.08
N GLU A 15 13.07 0.63 1.57
CA GLU A 15 12.51 -0.13 2.68
C GLU A 15 11.94 -1.50 2.26
N ARG A 16 12.25 -1.98 1.05
CA ARG A 16 11.90 -3.32 0.54
C ARG A 16 10.40 -3.60 0.44
N TRP A 17 9.59 -2.57 0.23
CA TRP A 17 8.20 -2.75 -0.15
C TRP A 17 8.10 -3.39 -1.54
N THR A 18 7.16 -4.30 -1.71
CA THR A 18 6.83 -4.90 -3.01
C THR A 18 5.82 -4.04 -3.73
N LEU A 19 6.18 -3.57 -4.93
CA LEU A 19 5.35 -2.70 -5.75
C LEU A 19 4.51 -3.50 -6.76
N HIS A 20 3.33 -2.96 -7.08
CA HIS A 20 2.37 -3.46 -8.04
C HIS A 20 1.86 -2.29 -8.87
N GLY A 21 1.50 -2.52 -10.13
CA GLY A 21 1.03 -1.47 -11.02
C GLY A 21 -0.18 -1.92 -11.82
N GLY A 22 -0.95 -0.93 -12.27
CA GLY A 22 -2.00 -1.12 -13.27
C GLY A 22 -1.46 -1.62 -14.62
N PRO A 23 -2.37 -1.94 -15.55
CA PRO A 23 -2.03 -2.62 -16.81
C PRO A 23 -1.08 -1.83 -17.72
N ASP A 24 -1.13 -0.49 -17.66
CA ASP A 24 -0.14 0.36 -18.32
C ASP A 24 1.05 0.65 -17.38
N LEU A 25 2.15 -0.08 -17.57
CA LEU A 25 3.37 0.11 -16.76
C LEU A 25 4.05 1.48 -16.96
N LYS A 26 3.77 2.17 -18.07
CA LYS A 26 4.35 3.50 -18.35
C LYS A 26 3.53 4.61 -17.72
N ARG A 27 2.21 4.41 -17.59
CA ARG A 27 1.26 5.35 -16.98
C ARG A 27 0.19 4.58 -16.20
N PRO A 28 0.55 3.97 -15.06
CA PRO A 28 -0.37 3.10 -14.36
C PRO A 28 -1.52 3.92 -13.79
N GLU A 29 -2.75 3.47 -14.03
CA GLU A 29 -3.97 4.06 -13.45
C GLU A 29 -3.98 3.98 -11.92
N TRP A 30 -3.22 3.04 -11.37
CA TRP A 30 -2.96 2.92 -9.96
C TRP A 30 -1.59 2.27 -9.72
N LEU A 31 -0.97 2.65 -8.62
CA LEU A 31 0.21 1.99 -8.07
C LEU A 31 -0.17 1.45 -6.69
N ALA A 32 0.24 0.23 -6.38
CA ALA A 32 0.14 -0.29 -5.03
C ALA A 32 1.50 -0.75 -4.52
N ALA A 33 1.68 -0.75 -3.21
CA ALA A 33 2.86 -1.27 -2.55
C ALA A 33 2.40 -2.06 -1.33
N HIS A 34 3.11 -3.12 -0.98
CA HIS A 34 2.93 -3.73 0.33
C HIS A 34 4.26 -4.10 0.98
N TYR A 35 4.27 -4.05 2.31
CA TYR A 35 5.32 -4.58 3.15
C TYR A 35 4.76 -5.77 3.93
N ALA A 36 5.35 -6.95 3.70
CA ALA A 36 4.95 -8.18 4.35
C ALA A 36 5.59 -8.28 5.74
N TRP A 37 4.75 -8.48 6.75
CA TRP A 37 5.14 -8.94 8.07
C TRP A 37 4.85 -10.44 8.21
N GLN A 38 5.06 -11.00 9.40
CA GLN A 38 4.81 -12.41 9.66
C GLN A 38 3.32 -12.77 9.52
N ASP A 39 2.43 -11.98 10.14
CA ASP A 39 1.00 -12.29 10.25
C ASP A 39 0.09 -11.17 9.68
N CYS A 40 0.68 -10.17 9.03
CA CYS A 40 -0.05 -9.08 8.39
C CYS A 40 0.76 -8.43 7.27
N ALA A 41 0.12 -7.53 6.52
CA ALA A 41 0.77 -6.67 5.55
C ALA A 41 0.33 -5.22 5.73
N ASP A 42 1.29 -4.30 5.57
CA ASP A 42 1.00 -2.88 5.35
C ASP A 42 0.89 -2.65 3.87
N VAL A 43 -0.13 -1.92 3.44
CA VAL A 43 -0.46 -1.73 2.03
C VAL A 43 -0.70 -0.26 1.77
N VAL A 44 -0.21 0.22 0.63
CA VAL A 44 -0.51 1.53 0.06
C VAL A 44 -1.11 1.33 -1.32
N ILE A 45 -2.18 2.05 -1.64
CA ILE A 45 -2.77 2.14 -2.98
C ILE A 45 -2.85 3.63 -3.34
N ILE A 46 -2.27 4.00 -4.49
CA ILE A 46 -2.29 5.34 -5.06
C ILE A 46 -3.04 5.26 -6.38
N ARG A 47 -4.15 6.00 -6.50
CA ARG A 47 -4.93 6.13 -7.74
C ARG A 47 -4.66 7.46 -8.44
N SER A 48 -4.32 8.48 -7.66
CA SER A 48 -3.87 9.77 -8.16
C SER A 48 -3.05 10.48 -7.09
N GLU A 49 -2.50 11.66 -7.40
CA GLU A 49 -1.80 12.48 -6.40
C GLU A 49 -2.70 12.90 -5.23
N THR A 50 -4.02 12.92 -5.42
CA THR A 50 -5.02 13.37 -4.44
C THR A 50 -5.95 12.26 -3.93
N SER A 51 -5.77 11.02 -4.42
CA SER A 51 -6.55 9.86 -3.98
C SER A 51 -5.63 8.67 -3.75
N ALA A 52 -5.41 8.38 -2.47
CA ALA A 52 -4.63 7.24 -2.03
C ALA A 52 -5.19 6.70 -0.70
N VAL A 53 -4.87 5.45 -0.38
CA VAL A 53 -5.16 4.83 0.91
C VAL A 53 -3.98 3.99 1.38
N ALA A 54 -3.75 4.00 2.69
CA ALA A 54 -2.88 3.06 3.37
C ALA A 54 -3.70 2.25 4.37
N PHE A 55 -3.37 0.98 4.53
CA PHE A 55 -4.04 0.12 5.50
C PHE A 55 -3.13 -1.01 5.97
N ARG A 56 -3.45 -1.58 7.13
CA ARG A 56 -2.88 -2.85 7.59
C ARG A 56 -3.95 -3.92 7.49
N THR A 57 -3.61 -5.06 6.88
CA THR A 57 -4.51 -6.21 6.76
C THR A 57 -3.83 -7.45 7.33
N PRO A 58 -4.53 -8.28 8.12
CA PRO A 58 -4.03 -9.60 8.52
C PRO A 58 -3.77 -10.46 7.30
N THR A 59 -2.79 -11.36 7.37
CA THR A 59 -2.44 -12.25 6.26
C THR A 59 -2.30 -13.70 6.71
N ASP A 60 -2.83 -14.60 5.88
CA ASP A 60 -2.54 -16.02 5.87
C ASP A 60 -1.92 -16.44 4.53
N GLU A 61 -1.74 -17.75 4.30
CA GLU A 61 -1.11 -18.30 3.09
C GLU A 61 -1.84 -17.93 1.78
N ASN A 62 -3.12 -17.52 1.84
CA ASN A 62 -3.96 -17.28 0.66
C ASN A 62 -4.46 -15.82 0.56
N THR A 63 -3.99 -14.94 1.44
CA THR A 63 -4.53 -13.58 1.52
C THR A 63 -4.12 -12.73 0.32
N ASP A 64 -5.10 -12.25 -0.44
CA ASP A 64 -4.91 -11.18 -1.42
C ASP A 64 -4.89 -9.81 -0.72
N VAL A 65 -3.69 -9.33 -0.40
CA VAL A 65 -3.48 -8.04 0.29
C VAL A 65 -4.01 -6.82 -0.47
N LEU A 66 -4.25 -6.95 -1.79
CA LEU A 66 -4.84 -5.88 -2.61
C LEU A 66 -6.37 -6.00 -2.75
N ASN A 67 -6.99 -7.01 -2.14
CA ASN A 67 -8.44 -7.15 -1.99
C ASN A 67 -8.78 -7.75 -0.62
N PRO A 68 -8.42 -7.07 0.48
CA PRO A 68 -8.64 -7.59 1.82
C PRO A 68 -10.12 -7.64 2.18
N GLU A 69 -10.48 -8.61 3.00
CA GLU A 69 -11.79 -8.64 3.65
C GLU A 69 -11.83 -7.73 4.89
N TYR A 70 -10.75 -7.75 5.68
CA TYR A 70 -10.61 -7.02 6.94
C TYR A 70 -9.33 -6.20 6.99
N VAL A 71 -9.38 -5.10 7.73
CA VAL A 71 -8.22 -4.27 8.07
C VAL A 71 -8.17 -4.02 9.57
N THR A 72 -6.98 -3.81 10.11
CA THR A 72 -6.75 -3.44 11.51
C THR A 72 -6.39 -1.96 11.68
N TRP A 73 -6.12 -1.28 10.57
CA TRP A 73 -5.86 0.15 10.48
C TRP A 73 -6.11 0.62 9.05
N VAL A 74 -6.61 1.85 8.87
CA VAL A 74 -6.81 2.47 7.56
C VAL A 74 -6.67 3.98 7.63
N TYR A 75 -6.09 4.58 6.59
CA TYR A 75 -5.92 6.02 6.44
C TYR A 75 -5.95 6.41 4.96
N GLY A 76 -6.89 7.28 4.55
CA GLY A 76 -6.94 7.83 3.19
C GLY A 76 -8.34 7.97 2.60
N ASP A 77 -8.42 7.76 1.28
CA ASP A 77 -9.51 8.00 0.30
C ASP A 77 -9.47 9.39 -0.37
N ASP A 78 -9.47 10.43 0.46
CA ASP A 78 -9.51 11.84 0.07
C ASP A 78 -8.19 12.58 0.39
N LYS A 79 -7.12 11.82 0.68
CA LYS A 79 -5.81 12.33 1.07
C LYS A 79 -4.82 12.22 -0.07
N SER A 80 -3.90 13.18 -0.13
CA SER A 80 -2.81 13.14 -1.10
C SER A 80 -1.96 11.88 -0.92
N ALA A 81 -1.42 11.37 -2.03
CA ALA A 81 -0.50 10.24 -2.03
C ALA A 81 0.68 10.43 -1.06
N VAL A 82 1.22 11.65 -0.96
CA VAL A 82 2.32 11.98 -0.04
C VAL A 82 1.94 11.75 1.42
N TRP A 83 0.79 12.25 1.87
CA TRP A 83 0.31 12.04 3.24
C TRP A 83 0.06 10.57 3.55
N VAL A 84 -0.49 9.83 2.60
CA VAL A 84 -0.74 8.39 2.74
C VAL A 84 0.55 7.60 2.84
N LEU A 85 1.55 7.91 1.99
CA LEU A 85 2.88 7.30 2.04
C LEU A 85 3.57 7.56 3.38
N ARG A 86 3.50 8.80 3.88
CA ARG A 86 4.02 9.16 5.21
C ARG A 86 3.33 8.37 6.31
N ALA A 87 2.01 8.24 6.26
CA ALA A 87 1.27 7.50 7.27
C ALA A 87 1.67 6.02 7.29
N ALA A 88 1.78 5.38 6.13
CA ALA A 88 2.22 3.99 6.01
C ALA A 88 3.65 3.78 6.54
N LEU A 89 4.59 4.66 6.18
CA LEU A 89 5.98 4.59 6.62
C LEU A 89 6.19 4.96 8.10
N SER A 90 5.19 5.58 8.73
CA SER A 90 5.21 5.92 10.15
C SER A 90 4.46 4.91 11.01
N LEU A 91 3.92 3.86 10.41
CA LEU A 91 3.11 2.89 11.13
C LEU A 91 4.00 2.09 12.10
N PRO A 92 3.61 1.94 13.38
CA PRO A 92 4.36 1.12 14.30
C PRO A 92 4.46 -0.32 13.79
N ARG A 93 5.60 -0.97 14.08
CA ARG A 93 5.79 -2.39 13.82
C ARG A 93 4.62 -3.18 14.45
N PRO A 94 4.06 -4.19 13.76
CA PRO A 94 3.05 -5.07 14.36
C PRO A 94 3.57 -5.72 15.64
N GLY A 95 2.71 -5.82 16.65
CA GLY A 95 3.01 -6.33 17.98
C GLY A 95 3.80 -5.37 18.88
N SER A 96 4.09 -4.15 18.45
CA SER A 96 4.75 -3.15 19.30
C SER A 96 3.77 -2.51 20.29
N GLN A 97 4.29 -1.99 21.41
CA GLN A 97 3.48 -1.29 22.43
C GLN A 97 2.75 -0.04 21.92
N HIS A 98 3.12 0.46 20.74
CA HIS A 98 2.52 1.63 20.11
C HIS A 98 1.51 1.26 19.02
N GLU A 99 1.31 -0.04 18.75
CA GLU A 99 0.30 -0.49 17.82
C GLU A 99 -1.10 -0.30 18.41
N SER A 100 -1.98 0.32 17.63
CA SER A 100 -3.41 0.37 17.90
C SER A 100 -4.13 -0.51 16.88
N ILE A 101 -4.75 -1.59 17.35
CA ILE A 101 -5.48 -2.54 16.50
C ILE A 101 -6.97 -2.22 16.55
N GLN A 102 -7.56 -1.91 15.39
CA GLN A 102 -8.99 -1.76 15.23
C GLN A 102 -9.48 -2.65 14.09
N TRP A 103 -10.08 -3.78 14.44
CA TRP A 103 -10.68 -4.68 13.47
C TRP A 103 -11.91 -4.07 12.83
N MET A 104 -11.92 -3.98 11.50
CA MET A 104 -13.07 -3.53 10.74
C MET A 104 -13.12 -4.17 9.36
N LYS A 105 -14.32 -4.22 8.77
CA LYS A 105 -14.48 -4.61 7.37
C LYS A 105 -13.71 -3.63 6.48
N ALA A 106 -12.93 -4.15 5.55
CA ALA A 106 -12.14 -3.32 4.66
C ALA A 106 -13.05 -2.38 3.84
N PRO A 107 -12.82 -1.05 3.91
CA PRO A 107 -13.52 -0.10 3.05
C PRO A 107 -13.28 -0.40 1.56
N PRO A 108 -14.22 -0.05 0.65
CA PRO A 108 -14.06 -0.30 -0.79
C PRO A 108 -12.76 0.25 -1.38
N MET A 109 -12.29 1.41 -0.90
CA MET A 109 -11.02 2.02 -1.32
C MET A 109 -9.78 1.13 -1.07
N CYS A 110 -9.84 0.17 -0.15
CA CYS A 110 -8.74 -0.76 0.13
C CYS A 110 -8.61 -1.88 -0.91
N ARG A 111 -9.47 -1.87 -1.94
CA ARG A 111 -9.52 -2.93 -2.96
C ARG A 111 -9.07 -2.39 -4.31
N ILE A 112 -8.28 -3.19 -5.01
CA ILE A 112 -8.07 -3.13 -6.45
C ILE A 112 -8.79 -4.33 -7.06
N SER A 113 -9.48 -4.19 -8.19
CA SER A 113 -10.07 -5.36 -8.85
C SER A 113 -8.94 -6.34 -9.24
N PRO A 114 -9.10 -7.66 -9.09
CA PRO A 114 -8.11 -8.63 -9.60
C PRO A 114 -7.89 -8.50 -11.12
N GLU A 115 -8.92 -8.06 -11.83
CA GLU A 115 -8.90 -7.82 -13.27
C GLU A 115 -7.90 -6.72 -13.61
N GLY A 116 -6.88 -7.04 -14.40
CA GLY A 116 -5.89 -6.07 -14.88
C GLY A 116 -4.74 -5.76 -13.92
N ARG A 117 -4.59 -6.50 -12.81
CA ARG A 117 -3.36 -6.42 -12.00
C ARG A 117 -2.21 -7.09 -12.73
N VAL A 118 -1.16 -6.32 -12.99
CA VAL A 118 0.09 -6.85 -13.51
C VAL A 118 1.11 -6.82 -12.38
N PRO A 119 1.61 -7.98 -11.89
CA PRO A 119 2.69 -7.99 -10.92
C PRO A 119 3.91 -7.29 -11.52
N VAL A 120 4.33 -6.18 -10.92
CA VAL A 120 5.49 -5.43 -11.39
C VAL A 120 6.63 -5.66 -10.41
N THR A 121 7.50 -6.61 -10.72
CA THR A 121 8.76 -6.69 -9.97
C THR A 121 9.66 -5.56 -10.44
N MET A 122 9.56 -4.39 -9.82
CA MET A 122 10.52 -3.31 -10.02
C MET A 122 11.80 -3.65 -9.25
N ARG A 123 12.74 -4.32 -9.93
CA ARG A 123 14.11 -4.47 -9.42
C ARG A 123 14.84 -3.15 -9.61
N PRO A 124 15.72 -2.74 -8.67
CA PRO A 124 16.61 -1.61 -8.90
C PRO A 124 17.43 -1.89 -10.16
N LEU A 125 17.47 -0.93 -11.09
CA LEU A 125 18.55 -0.88 -12.06
C LEU A 125 19.82 -0.57 -11.25
N ARG A 126 20.69 -1.58 -11.12
CA ARG A 126 22.07 -1.35 -10.67
C ARG A 126 22.83 -0.56 -11.71
#